data_AF-A0A942SFR0-F1
#
_entry.id   AF-A0A942SFR0-F1
#
_cell.length_a   1.000
_cell.length_b   1.000
_cell.length_c   1.000
_cell.angle_alpha   90.00
_cell.angle_beta   90.00
_cell.angle_gamma   90.00
#
_symmetry.space_group_name_H-M   'P 1'
#
loop_
_entity.id
_entity.type
_entity.pdbx_description
1 polymer ?
#
loop_
_entity_poly.entity_id
_entity_poly.type
_entity_poly.pdbx_seq_one_letter_code
_entity_poly.pdbx_strand_id
1 'polypeptide(L)'
;MPAAAKKKESAPADATSFAKSQLKALVERIERLEEEKKALADDIREVYGEAKANGFDTKALRAVVRMRGQETAELQEFEAIVDLYREALGIGSR
;
A
#
# COMPACT_ATOMS: atom_id res chain seq x y z
N MET A 1 -0.38 -7.27 -68.34
CA MET A 1 0.13 -6.17 -67.48
C MET A 1 -1.04 -5.51 -66.79
N PRO A 2 -0.95 -5.05 -65.53
CA PRO A 2 -0.30 -5.59 -64.34
C PRO A 2 -1.33 -5.96 -63.24
N ALA A 3 -0.82 -6.56 -62.17
CA ALA A 3 -1.54 -7.16 -61.06
C ALA A 3 -2.43 -6.18 -60.26
N ALA A 4 -3.67 -6.59 -60.00
CA ALA A 4 -4.48 -6.01 -58.94
C ALA A 4 -3.83 -6.35 -57.58
N ALA A 5 -3.37 -5.32 -56.89
CA ALA A 5 -2.69 -5.41 -55.61
C ALA A 5 -3.55 -6.15 -54.58
N LYS A 6 -3.00 -7.22 -54.01
CA LYS A 6 -3.53 -7.89 -52.81
C LYS A 6 -3.70 -6.85 -51.71
N LYS A 7 -4.95 -6.60 -51.32
CA LYS A 7 -5.32 -5.91 -50.08
C LYS A 7 -4.78 -6.76 -48.93
N LYS A 8 -3.65 -6.33 -48.35
CA LYS A 8 -3.04 -6.98 -47.18
C LYS A 8 -3.93 -6.61 -45.99
N GLU A 9 -4.77 -7.54 -45.58
CA GLU A 9 -5.55 -7.44 -44.35
C GLU A 9 -4.57 -7.52 -43.17
N SER A 10 -4.18 -6.37 -42.62
CA SER A 10 -3.20 -6.24 -41.54
C SER A 10 -3.89 -6.03 -40.19
N ALA A 11 -4.64 -7.02 -39.71
CA ALA A 11 -5.23 -6.98 -38.37
C ALA A 11 -5.38 -8.41 -37.84
N PRO A 12 -4.36 -8.93 -37.13
CA PRO A 12 -4.44 -9.09 -35.66
C PRO A 12 -3.09 -8.94 -34.91
N ALA A 13 -1.97 -8.76 -35.63
CA ALA A 13 -0.62 -8.70 -35.04
C ALA A 13 -0.34 -7.38 -34.32
N ASP A 14 -0.84 -6.26 -34.85
CA ASP A 14 -0.63 -4.91 -34.28
C ASP A 14 -1.36 -4.72 -32.94
N ALA A 15 -2.59 -5.22 -32.82
CA ALA A 15 -3.34 -5.19 -31.57
C ALA A 15 -2.68 -6.04 -30.46
N THR A 16 -2.16 -7.22 -30.83
CA THR A 16 -1.41 -8.08 -29.90
C THR A 16 -0.09 -7.44 -29.48
N SER A 17 0.59 -6.77 -30.40
CA SER A 17 1.82 -6.02 -30.14
C SER A 17 1.58 -4.84 -29.19
N PHE A 18 0.49 -4.09 -29.40
CA PHE A 18 0.06 -2.99 -28.54
C PHE A 18 -0.32 -3.46 -27.14
N ALA A 19 -1.10 -4.54 -27.01
CA ALA A 19 -1.42 -5.12 -25.71
C ALA A 19 -0.17 -5.58 -24.95
N LYS A 20 0.82 -6.15 -25.67
CA LYS A 20 2.10 -6.57 -25.10
C LYS A 20 2.96 -5.38 -24.65
N SER A 21 2.97 -4.26 -25.37
CA SER A 21 3.71 -3.07 -24.97
C SER A 21 3.08 -2.38 -23.76
N GLN A 22 1.75 -2.30 -23.70
CA GLN A 22 1.03 -1.77 -22.55
C GLN A 22 1.25 -2.62 -21.29
N LEU A 23 1.20 -3.95 -21.42
CA LEU A 23 1.48 -4.85 -20.30
C LEU A 23 2.91 -4.66 -19.76
N LYS A 24 3.91 -4.56 -20.63
CA LYS A 24 5.29 -4.28 -20.22
C LYS A 24 5.43 -2.98 -19.46
N ALA A 25 4.83 -1.90 -19.96
CA ALA A 25 4.89 -0.59 -19.31
C ALA A 25 4.22 -0.60 -17.91
N LEU A 26 3.13 -1.35 -17.73
CA LEU A 26 2.49 -1.52 -16.43
C LEU A 26 3.39 -2.30 -15.46
N VAL A 27 3.99 -3.41 -15.92
CA VAL A 27 4.89 -4.23 -15.10
C VAL A 27 6.10 -3.42 -14.65
N GLU A 28 6.80 -2.76 -15.57
CA GLU A 28 7.98 -1.93 -15.27
C GLU A 28 7.65 -0.81 -14.27
N ARG A 29 6.45 -0.21 -14.37
CA ARG A 29 6.00 0.80 -13.41
C ARG A 29 5.72 0.19 -12.04
N ILE A 30 5.11 -0.99 -11.96
CA ILE A 30 4.83 -1.69 -10.70
C ILE A 30 6.13 -2.12 -10.03
N GLU A 31 7.09 -2.68 -10.77
CA GLU A 31 8.39 -3.10 -10.24
C GLU A 31 9.13 -1.94 -9.58
N ARG A 32 9.19 -0.78 -10.26
CA ARG A 32 9.77 0.44 -9.68
C ARG A 32 9.06 0.87 -8.39
N LEU A 33 7.72 0.84 -8.37
CA LEU A 33 6.95 1.21 -7.19
C LEU A 33 7.17 0.21 -6.02
N GLU A 34 7.34 -1.08 -6.31
CA GLU A 34 7.67 -2.08 -5.28
C GLU A 34 9.10 -1.90 -4.75
N GLU A 35 10.06 -1.49 -5.58
CA GLU A 35 11.40 -1.12 -5.14
C GLU A 35 11.38 0.12 -4.22
N GLU A 36 10.67 1.18 -4.62
CA GLU A 36 10.49 2.40 -3.80
C GLU A 36 9.81 2.08 -2.46
N LYS A 37 8.75 1.26 -2.50
CA LYS A 37 8.04 0.80 -1.31
C LYS A 37 8.93 -0.03 -0.38
N LYS A 38 9.84 -0.85 -0.94
CA LYS A 38 10.80 -1.61 -0.16
C LYS A 38 11.81 -0.69 0.52
N ALA A 39 12.37 0.29 -0.20
CA ALA A 39 13.28 1.28 0.36
C ALA A 39 12.62 2.05 1.52
N LEU A 40 11.40 2.56 1.32
CA LEU A 40 10.63 3.22 2.38
C LEU A 40 10.34 2.29 3.58
N ALA A 41 10.05 1.01 3.33
CA ALA A 41 9.82 0.05 4.40
C ALA A 41 11.10 -0.21 5.22
N ASP A 42 12.27 -0.19 4.59
CA ASP A 42 13.57 -0.31 5.25
C ASP A 42 13.87 0.94 6.08
N ASP A 43 13.67 2.14 5.54
CA ASP A 43 13.81 3.40 6.29
C ASP A 43 12.90 3.44 7.54
N ILE A 44 11.64 3.01 7.40
CA ILE A 44 10.70 2.91 8.54
C ILE A 44 11.23 1.94 9.61
N ARG A 45 11.85 0.82 9.20
CA ARG A 45 12.43 -0.14 10.15
C ARG A 45 13.61 0.46 10.90
N GLU A 46 14.45 1.23 10.22
CA GLU A 46 15.58 1.93 10.85
C GLU A 46 15.10 2.91 11.92
N VAL A 47 14.08 3.72 11.62
CA VAL A 47 13.48 4.65 12.60
C VAL A 47 12.92 3.91 13.83
N TYR A 48 12.24 2.78 13.64
CA TYR A 48 11.81 1.96 14.79
C TYR A 48 13.00 1.33 15.54
N GLY A 49 14.09 1.01 14.85
CA GLY A 49 15.34 0.55 15.44
C GLY A 49 15.98 1.61 16.34
N GLU A 50 16.06 2.85 15.86
CA GLU A 50 16.53 4.01 16.62
C GLU A 50 15.64 4.27 17.84
N ALA A 51 14.32 4.25 17.67
CA ALA A 51 13.38 4.40 18.77
C ALA A 51 13.61 3.34 19.85
N LYS A 52 13.87 2.09 19.46
CA LYS A 52 14.21 1.01 20.39
C LYS A 52 15.53 1.26 21.11
N ALA A 53 16.57 1.71 20.39
CA ALA A 53 17.87 2.04 20.97
C ALA A 53 17.77 3.21 21.98
N ASN A 54 16.86 4.14 21.73
CA ASN A 54 16.55 5.26 22.62
C ASN A 54 15.60 4.87 23.79
N GLY A 55 15.24 3.59 23.92
CA GLY A 55 14.44 3.08 25.04
C GLY A 55 12.93 3.15 24.86
N PHE A 56 12.41 3.47 23.66
CA PHE A 56 10.98 3.48 23.41
C PHE A 56 10.42 2.08 23.09
N ASP A 57 9.18 1.83 23.52
CA ASP A 57 8.43 0.64 23.12
C ASP A 57 7.92 0.79 21.67
N THR A 58 8.53 0.04 20.75
CA THR A 58 8.18 0.08 19.32
C THR A 58 6.82 -0.53 19.02
N LYS A 59 6.29 -1.42 19.86
CA LYS A 59 4.93 -1.97 19.72
C LYS A 59 3.90 -0.89 20.05
N ALA A 60 4.13 -0.13 21.12
CA ALA A 60 3.30 1.02 21.47
C ALA A 60 3.35 2.10 20.38
N LEU A 61 4.53 2.44 19.86
CA LEU A 61 4.68 3.41 18.77
C LEU A 61 3.92 3.00 17.50
N ARG A 62 3.99 1.74 17.09
CA ARG A 62 3.22 1.23 15.93
C ARG A 62 1.72 1.37 16.14
N ALA A 63 1.23 1.12 17.35
CA ALA A 63 -0.17 1.31 17.68
C ALA A 63 -0.57 2.79 17.56
N VAL A 64 0.25 3.71 18.09
CA VAL A 64 0.03 5.16 17.98
C VAL A 64 0.03 5.62 16.53
N VAL A 65 0.99 5.19 15.70
CA VAL A 65 1.02 5.56 14.27
C VAL A 65 -0.23 5.07 13.54
N ARG A 66 -0.68 3.84 13.83
CA ARG A 66 -1.93 3.30 13.25
C ARG A 66 -3.14 4.12 13.67
N MET A 67 -3.29 4.40 14.96
CA MET A 67 -4.37 5.27 15.47
C MET A 67 -4.30 6.67 14.85
N ARG A 68 -3.12 7.25 14.65
CA ARG A 68 -3.04 8.57 13.99
C ARG A 68 -3.41 8.56 12.51
N GLY A 69 -3.44 7.38 11.87
CA GLY A 69 -3.73 7.24 10.45
C GLY A 69 -5.19 6.91 10.11
N GLN A 70 -6.04 6.58 11.09
CA GLN A 70 -7.47 6.37 10.83
C GLN A 70 -8.21 7.70 10.97
N GLU A 71 -9.39 7.79 10.35
CA GLU A 71 -10.24 8.97 10.44
C GLU A 71 -10.60 9.25 11.90
N THR A 72 -10.28 10.46 12.38
CA THR A 72 -10.36 10.84 13.79
C THR A 72 -11.75 10.58 14.40
N ALA A 73 -12.81 10.67 13.60
CA ALA A 73 -14.18 10.42 14.02
C ALA A 73 -14.46 8.93 14.31
N GLU A 74 -14.08 8.02 13.39
CA GLU A 74 -14.26 6.57 13.58
C GLU A 74 -13.48 6.04 14.78
N LEU A 75 -12.29 6.61 15.04
CA LEU A 75 -11.50 6.29 16.22
C LEU A 75 -12.16 6.74 17.51
N GLN A 76 -12.68 7.96 17.56
CA GLN A 76 -13.35 8.50 18.75
C GLN A 76 -14.60 7.69 19.09
N GLU A 77 -15.39 7.30 18.09
CA GLU A 77 -16.55 6.42 18.30
C GLU A 77 -16.14 5.05 18.81
N PHE A 78 -15.10 4.44 18.22
CA PHE A 78 -14.59 3.15 18.66
C PHE A 78 -14.00 3.22 20.09
N GLU A 79 -13.24 4.26 20.43
CA GLU A 79 -12.68 4.46 21.76
C GLU A 79 -13.78 4.64 22.81
N ALA A 80 -14.83 5.40 22.51
CA ALA A 80 -15.98 5.55 23.42
C ALA A 80 -16.67 4.21 23.72
N ILE A 81 -16.81 3.33 22.73
CA ILE A 81 -17.39 1.99 22.92
C ILE A 81 -16.44 1.11 23.74
N VAL A 82 -15.14 1.14 23.44
CA VAL A 82 -14.13 0.38 24.18
C VAL A 82 -14.09 0.79 25.65
N ASP A 83 -14.18 2.09 25.94
CA ASP A 83 -14.16 2.61 27.30
C ASP A 83 -15.43 2.23 28.08
N LEU A 84 -16.61 2.26 27.44
CA LEU A 84 -17.84 1.72 28.04
C LEU A 84 -17.69 0.24 28.42
N TYR A 85 -17.09 -0.57 27.54
CA TYR A 85 -16.86 -1.99 27.83
C TYR A 85 -15.81 -2.20 28.92
N ARG A 86 -14.76 -1.38 28.97
CA ARG A 86 -13.75 -1.41 30.03
C ARG A 86 -14.36 -1.09 31.38
N GLU A 87 -15.22 -0.09 31.46
CA GLU A 87 -15.95 0.28 32.67
C GLU A 87 -16.86 -0.88 33.13
N ALA A 88 -17.66 -1.43 32.21
CA ALA A 88 -18.55 -2.56 32.49
C ALA A 88 -17.79 -3.82 32.96
N LEU A 89 -16.56 -4.02 32.50
CA LEU A 89 -15.71 -5.16 32.87
C LEU A 89 -14.73 -4.85 34.02
N GLY A 90 -14.71 -3.62 34.55
CA GLY A 90 -13.78 -3.19 35.61
C GLY A 90 -12.31 -3.17 35.18
N ILE A 91 -12.02 -3.10 33.87
CA ILE A 91 -10.65 -3.08 33.33
C ILE A 91 -10.17 -1.63 33.28
N GLY A 92 -9.32 -1.22 34.23
CA GLY A 92 -8.72 0.12 34.26
C GLY A 92 -9.38 1.12 35.21
N SER A 93 -10.43 0.71 35.93
CA SER A 93 -10.96 1.49 37.05
C SER A 93 -10.14 1.18 38.31
N ARG A 94 -9.30 2.14 38.71
CA ARG A 94 -8.79 2.28 40.07
C ARG A 94 -9.04 3.69 40.55
#